data_AF-A0A392QTP8-F1
#
_entry.id   AF-A0A392QTP8-F1
#
_cell.length_a   1.000
_cell.length_b   1.000
_cell.length_c   1.000
_cell.angle_alpha   90.00
_cell.angle_beta   90.00
_cell.angle_gamma   90.00
#
_symmetry.space_group_name_H-M   'P 1'
#
loop_
_entity.id
_entity.type
_entity.pdbx_description
1 polymer ?
#
loop_
_entity_poly.entity_id
_entity_poly.type
_entity_poly.pdbx_seq_one_letter_code
_entity_poly.pdbx_strand_id
1 'polypeptide(L)'
;SHIDFLDSSDENNADWRRPRAIAMDCEMVGGGSDGSLELCEHLRDGMPLKAVREKVLQILYNGESIGKARLDGGKARLLVGHDLAHDFDCLGMDYPYHMIR
;
A
#
# COMPACT_ATOMS: atom_id res chain seq x y z
N SER A 1 10.85 -5.72 -9.48
CA SER A 1 10.20 -4.77 -8.55
C SER A 1 9.83 -5.55 -7.30
N HIS A 2 10.43 -5.20 -6.16
CA HIS A 2 9.98 -5.66 -4.85
C HIS A 2 9.04 -4.56 -4.36
N ILE A 3 7.77 -4.86 -4.12
CA ILE A 3 6.79 -3.85 -3.66
C ILE A 3 6.66 -4.01 -2.15
N ASP A 4 7.31 -3.11 -1.41
CA ASP A 4 7.19 -3.03 0.04
C ASP A 4 5.98 -2.18 0.43
N PHE A 5 5.19 -2.67 1.39
CA PHE A 5 4.03 -1.96 1.92
C PHE A 5 4.31 -1.53 3.35
N LEU A 6 4.35 -0.22 3.60
CA LEU A 6 4.37 0.32 4.96
C LEU A 6 2.98 0.68 5.43
N ASP A 7 2.54 0.02 6.50
CA ASP A 7 1.31 0.30 7.23
C ASP A 7 1.61 1.14 8.47
N SER A 8 1.23 2.43 8.46
CA SER A 8 1.19 3.22 9.69
C SER A 8 -0.07 2.86 10.48
N SER A 9 -0.03 1.77 11.25
CA SER A 9 -1.07 1.47 12.24
C SER A 9 -0.82 2.27 13.51
N ASP A 10 -1.54 3.40 13.67
CA ASP A 10 -1.66 4.05 14.97
C ASP A 10 -2.50 3.16 15.90
N GLU A 11 -1.85 2.39 16.78
CA GLU A 11 -2.46 1.72 17.94
C GLU A 11 -2.71 2.73 19.08
N ASN A 12 -3.42 3.82 18.80
CA ASN A 12 -3.88 4.70 19.87
C ASN A 12 -5.33 5.15 19.65
N ASN A 13 -6.15 4.89 20.66
CA ASN A 13 -7.58 5.15 20.74
C ASN A 13 -7.88 6.65 20.93
N ALA A 14 -7.45 7.49 19.99
CA ALA A 14 -7.91 8.87 19.89
C ALA A 14 -7.68 9.39 18.46
N ASP A 15 -8.77 9.82 17.82
CA ASP A 15 -8.83 10.58 16.56
C ASP A 15 -9.11 9.79 15.26
N TRP A 16 -10.40 9.72 14.91
CA TRP A 16 -10.93 9.23 13.64
C TRP A 16 -10.66 10.15 12.44
N ARG A 17 -9.76 11.14 12.51
CA ARG A 17 -9.56 12.13 11.44
C ARG A 17 -8.29 11.95 10.62
N ARG A 18 -7.50 10.90 10.84
CA ARG A 18 -6.33 10.60 10.02
C ARG A 18 -6.61 9.48 9.01
N PRO A 19 -6.51 9.75 7.70
CA PRO A 19 -6.53 8.71 6.68
C PRO A 19 -5.41 7.72 6.97
N ARG A 20 -5.71 6.42 7.03
CA ARG A 20 -4.68 5.38 7.14
C ARG A 20 -3.90 5.36 5.83
N ALA A 21 -2.65 5.80 5.84
CA ALA A 21 -1.83 5.84 4.64
C ALA A 21 -1.09 4.51 4.44
N ILE A 22 -0.79 4.19 3.18
CA ILE A 22 0.15 3.16 2.72
C ILE A 22 1.19 3.88 1.88
N ALA A 23 2.44 3.50 2.06
CA ALA A 23 3.52 3.90 1.17
C ALA A 23 3.87 2.72 0.23
N MET A 24 3.96 2.99 -1.08
CA MET A 24 4.46 2.06 -2.10
C MET A 24 5.75 2.60 -2.71
N ASP A 25 6.63 1.68 -3.06
CA ASP A 25 7.96 1.95 -3.63
C ASP A 25 8.79 2.94 -2.79
N CYS A 26 8.67 2.83 -1.47
CA CYS A 26 9.41 3.66 -0.53
C CYS A 26 10.69 2.94 -0.11
N GLU A 27 11.84 3.57 -0.38
CA GLU A 27 13.12 3.13 0.16
C GLU A 27 13.10 3.32 1.69
N MET A 28 13.16 2.21 2.42
CA MET A 28 13.12 2.18 3.87
C MET A 28 14.42 2.75 4.47
N VAL A 29 14.40 3.99 4.98
CA VAL A 29 15.55 4.57 5.72
C VAL A 29 15.31 4.48 7.23
N GLY A 30 15.61 3.31 7.81
CA GLY A 30 15.67 3.05 9.27
C GLY A 30 14.38 2.51 9.90
N GLY A 31 14.39 1.78 11.03
CA GLY A 31 15.51 1.46 11.92
C GLY A 31 15.17 0.33 12.90
N GLY A 32 15.87 -0.80 12.77
CA GLY A 32 16.14 -1.69 13.90
C GLY A 32 17.41 -1.19 14.57
N SER A 33 17.46 -1.17 15.91
CA SER A 33 18.72 -0.88 16.63
C SER A 33 19.81 -1.95 16.40
N ASP A 34 19.48 -3.04 15.70
CA ASP A 34 20.31 -4.21 15.41
C ASP A 34 20.66 -4.38 13.92
N GLY A 35 20.11 -3.56 13.01
CA GLY A 35 20.50 -3.57 11.60
C GLY A 35 20.20 -4.87 10.83
N SER A 36 19.34 -5.76 11.34
CA SER A 36 19.01 -7.00 10.65
C SER A 36 17.96 -6.78 9.56
N LEU A 37 18.43 -6.40 8.37
CA LEU A 37 17.66 -6.45 7.15
C LEU A 37 17.58 -7.91 6.70
N GLU A 38 16.48 -8.61 7.00
CA GLU A 38 16.18 -9.91 6.39
C GLU A 38 15.73 -9.68 4.93
N LEU A 39 16.69 -9.35 4.07
CA LEU A 39 16.55 -9.33 2.62
C LEU A 39 16.20 -10.76 2.16
N CYS A 40 14.90 -11.01 2.03
CA CYS A 40 14.35 -12.30 1.64
C CYS A 40 14.87 -12.74 0.26
N GLU A 41 15.68 -13.79 0.25
CA GLU A 41 16.11 -14.56 -0.92
C GLU A 41 14.96 -15.34 -1.59
N HIS A 42 13.83 -14.71 -1.97
CA HIS A 42 12.67 -15.48 -2.46
C HIS A 42 11.96 -14.90 -3.70
N LEU A 43 12.70 -14.47 -4.71
CA LEU A 43 12.12 -14.32 -6.05
C LEU A 43 11.80 -15.67 -6.73
N ARG A 44 12.33 -16.80 -6.22
CA ARG A 44 12.04 -18.15 -6.75
C ARG A 44 10.58 -18.58 -6.54
N ASP A 45 9.96 -18.14 -5.44
CA ASP A 45 8.55 -18.38 -5.12
C ASP A 45 7.73 -17.07 -5.18
N GLY A 46 8.19 -16.12 -6.01
CA GLY A 46 7.55 -14.82 -6.17
C GLY A 46 6.07 -14.95 -6.51
N MET A 47 5.24 -14.17 -5.82
CA MET A 47 3.81 -14.14 -6.07
C MET A 47 3.53 -13.73 -7.53
N PRO A 48 2.64 -14.41 -8.26
CA PRO A 48 2.27 -13.99 -9.61
C PRO A 48 1.59 -12.62 -9.56
N LEU A 49 1.81 -11.78 -10.58
CA LEU A 49 1.31 -10.39 -10.64
C LEU A 49 -0.19 -10.27 -10.33
N LYS A 50 -0.99 -11.25 -10.76
CA LYS A 50 -2.42 -11.27 -10.45
C LYS A 50 -2.70 -11.32 -8.94
N ALA A 51 -1.99 -12.18 -8.22
CA ALA A 51 -2.13 -12.31 -6.77
C ALA A 51 -1.54 -11.09 -6.04
N VAL A 52 -0.48 -10.48 -6.59
CA VAL A 52 0.05 -9.20 -6.08
C VAL A 52 -1.02 -8.13 -6.18
N ARG A 53 -1.59 -7.92 -7.38
CA ARG A 53 -2.69 -6.96 -7.60
C ARG A 53 -3.85 -7.20 -6.64
N GLU A 54 -4.30 -8.44 -6.48
CA GLU A 54 -5.40 -8.78 -5.57
C GLU A 54 -5.08 -8.41 -4.11
N LYS A 55 -3.86 -8.68 -3.65
CA LYS A 55 -3.40 -8.26 -2.32
C LYS A 55 -3.31 -6.74 -2.17
N VAL A 56 -2.76 -6.04 -3.16
CA VAL A 56 -2.67 -4.57 -3.15
C VAL A 56 -4.07 -3.97 -3.02
N LEU A 57 -5.01 -4.40 -3.85
CA LEU A 57 -6.40 -3.93 -3.80
C LEU A 57 -7.06 -4.25 -2.45
N GLN A 58 -6.83 -5.44 -1.90
CA GLN A 58 -7.36 -5.82 -0.59
C GLN A 58 -6.86 -4.88 0.52
N ILE A 59 -5.57 -4.56 0.53
CA ILE A 59 -4.96 -3.63 1.48
C ILE A 59 -5.53 -2.22 1.28
N LEU A 60 -5.51 -1.71 0.04
CA LEU A 60 -5.91 -0.34 -0.28
C LEU A 60 -7.40 -0.09 -0.04
N TYR A 61 -8.28 -1.05 -0.34
CA TYR A 61 -9.71 -0.87 -0.10
C TYR A 61 -10.12 -1.19 1.34
N ASN A 62 -9.35 -1.99 2.09
CA ASN A 62 -9.60 -2.24 3.51
C ASN A 62 -11.07 -2.64 3.82
N GLY A 63 -11.63 -3.52 2.97
CA GLY A 63 -13.03 -3.96 3.06
C GLY A 63 -14.07 -2.96 2.57
N GLU A 64 -13.67 -1.81 2.02
CA GLU A 64 -14.55 -0.82 1.41
C GLU A 64 -14.92 -1.20 -0.03
N SER A 65 -16.13 -0.85 -0.45
CA SER A 65 -16.53 -1.04 -1.85
C SER A 65 -15.87 0.01 -2.76
N ILE A 66 -15.52 -0.38 -4.00
CA ILE A 66 -14.91 0.52 -4.99
C ILE A 66 -15.77 1.77 -5.21
N GLY A 67 -17.10 1.61 -5.26
CA GLY A 67 -18.03 2.72 -5.46
C GLY A 67 -17.98 3.76 -4.34
N LYS A 68 -17.95 3.33 -3.07
CA LYS A 68 -17.84 4.24 -1.93
C LYS A 68 -16.46 4.90 -1.85
N ALA A 69 -15.41 4.11 -2.03
CA ALA A 69 -14.04 4.64 -2.06
C ALA A 69 -13.85 5.73 -3.13
N ARG A 70 -14.56 5.64 -4.26
CA ARG A 70 -14.55 6.68 -5.31
C ARG A 70 -15.31 7.96 -4.95
N LEU A 71 -16.26 7.91 -4.01
CA LEU A 71 -17.09 9.05 -3.64
C LEU A 71 -16.50 9.83 -2.47
N ASP A 72 -16.21 9.13 -1.38
CA ASP A 72 -15.74 9.74 -0.12
C ASP A 72 -14.48 9.07 0.45
N GLY A 73 -13.94 8.05 -0.23
CA GLY A 73 -12.81 7.26 0.26
C GLY A 73 -13.20 6.18 1.27
N GLY A 74 -14.25 6.39 2.07
CA GLY A 74 -14.72 5.45 3.09
C GLY A 74 -13.59 4.97 4.01
N LYS A 75 -13.40 3.64 4.08
CA LYS A 75 -12.29 3.01 4.82
C LYS A 75 -11.03 2.76 3.98
N ALA A 76 -11.05 3.15 2.70
CA ALA A 76 -9.92 2.96 1.80
C ALA A 76 -8.71 3.80 2.27
N ARG A 77 -7.52 3.32 1.93
CA ARG A 77 -6.26 3.79 2.48
C ARG A 77 -5.57 4.75 1.52
N LEU A 78 -5.17 5.91 2.02
CA LEU A 78 -4.44 6.87 1.21
C LEU A 78 -3.11 6.26 0.76
N LEU A 79 -2.79 6.37 -0.52
CA LEU A 79 -1.60 5.77 -1.10
C LEU A 79 -0.59 6.85 -1.45
N VAL A 80 0.63 6.69 -0.97
CA VAL A 80 1.77 7.58 -1.21
C VAL A 80 2.88 6.80 -1.89
N GLY A 81 3.58 7.42 -2.82
CA GLY A 81 4.70 6.78 -3.51
C GLY A 81 5.22 7.67 -4.64
N HIS A 82 6.38 7.33 -5.18
CA HIS A 82 6.87 7.97 -6.40
C HIS A 82 6.36 7.18 -7.62
N ASP A 83 6.12 7.87 -8.74
CA ASP A 83 5.68 7.27 -10.01
C ASP A 83 4.57 6.21 -9.95
N LEU A 84 3.62 6.36 -9.02
CA LEU A 84 2.48 5.44 -8.83
C LEU A 84 1.69 5.11 -10.11
N ALA A 85 1.68 6.02 -11.10
CA ALA A 85 1.08 5.76 -12.41
C ALA A 85 1.77 4.59 -13.13
N HIS A 86 3.11 4.55 -13.11
CA HIS A 86 3.88 3.46 -13.69
C HIS A 86 3.61 2.13 -12.96
N ASP A 87 3.50 2.16 -11.64
CA ASP A 87 3.20 0.98 -10.84
C ASP A 87 1.80 0.43 -11.12
N PHE A 88 0.81 1.32 -11.24
CA PHE A 88 -0.57 0.94 -11.59
C PHE A 88 -0.67 0.34 -12.99
N ASP A 89 0.08 0.88 -13.95
CA ASP A 89 0.17 0.31 -15.30
C ASP A 89 0.78 -1.11 -15.25
N CYS A 90 1.84 -1.30 -14.47
CA CYS A 90 2.47 -2.62 -14.28
C CYS A 90 1.55 -3.62 -13.59
N LEU A 91 0.79 -3.17 -12.59
CA LEU A 91 -0.17 -4.00 -11.85
C LEU A 91 -1.48 -4.20 -12.63
N GLY A 92 -1.77 -3.37 -13.62
CA GLY A 92 -3.04 -3.34 -14.35
C GLY A 92 -4.20 -3.09 -13.39
N MET A 93 -4.13 -2.02 -12.61
CA MET A 93 -5.16 -1.61 -11.65
C MET A 93 -5.38 -0.10 -11.66
N ASP A 94 -6.54 0.33 -11.15
CA ASP A 94 -6.87 1.74 -10.97
C ASP A 94 -7.14 2.04 -9.50
N TYR A 95 -6.68 3.18 -9.01
CA TYR A 95 -6.99 3.67 -7.68
C TYR A 95 -7.56 5.10 -7.74
N PRO A 96 -8.53 5.50 -6.89
CA PRO A 96 -9.13 6.83 -6.97
C PRO A 96 -8.08 7.93 -6.81
N TYR A 97 -8.06 8.89 -7.74
CA TYR A 97 -7.04 9.95 -7.80
C TYR A 97 -6.98 10.80 -6.51
N HIS A 98 -8.11 11.00 -5.83
CA HIS A 98 -8.17 11.76 -4.59
C HIS A 98 -7.62 11.02 -3.37
N MET A 99 -7.30 9.73 -3.52
CA MET A 99 -6.67 8.89 -2.50
C MET A 99 -5.17 8.67 -2.76
N ILE A 100 -4.59 9.36 -3.75
CA ILE A 100 -3.17 9.28 -4.11
C ILE A 100 -2.49 10.60 -3.74
N ARG A 101 -1.26 10.53 -3.18
CA ARG A 101 -0.53 11.73 -2.74
C ARG A 101 0.97 11.65 -3.01
#